data_AF-A0A968IN73-F1
#
_entry.id   AF-A0A968IN73-F1
#
_cell.length_a   1.000
_cell.length_b   1.000
_cell.length_c   1.000
_cell.angle_alpha   90.00
_cell.angle_beta   90.00
_cell.angle_gamma   90.00
#
_symmetry.space_group_name_H-M   'P 1'
#
loop_
_entity.id
_entity.type
_entity.pdbx_description
1 polymer ?
#
loop_
_entity_poly.entity_id
_entity_poly.type
_entity_poly.pdbx_seq_one_letter_code
_entity_poly.pdbx_strand_id
1 'polypeptide(L)' 'LQQRSQTLIHLAQILGLEIQAESIPESEIDVGWIESLLQQRQQARQEKRYAESDRIRHELQTAGITVTDQPDGQTCWHRS' A
#
# COMPACT_ATOMS: atom_id res chain seq x y z
N LEU A 1 31.45 -18.31 -0.32
CA LEU A 1 30.60 -17.13 -0.66
C LEU A 1 30.03 -16.40 0.57
N GLN A 2 29.96 -17.01 1.77
CA GLN A 2 29.43 -16.32 2.98
C GLN A 2 30.38 -15.29 3.64
N GLN A 3 31.70 -15.51 3.63
CA GLN A 3 32.62 -14.70 4.45
C GLN A 3 32.86 -13.26 3.97
N ARG A 4 32.53 -12.92 2.71
CA ARG A 4 32.72 -11.55 2.17
C ARG A 4 31.68 -10.55 2.67
N SER A 5 30.49 -11.04 3.02
CA SER A 5 29.39 -10.18 3.49
C SER A 5 29.59 -9.70 4.93
N GLN A 6 30.29 -10.50 5.76
CA GLN A 6 30.50 -10.20 7.18
C GLN A 6 31.49 -9.05 7.41
N THR A 7 32.52 -8.92 6.58
CA THR A 7 33.50 -7.82 6.71
C THR A 7 32.89 -6.48 6.35
N LEU A 8 31.97 -6.45 5.39
CA LEU A 8 31.31 -5.23 4.93
C LEU A 8 30.37 -4.68 6.00
N ILE A 9 29.63 -5.56 6.68
CA ILE A 9 28.74 -5.19 7.80
C ILE A 9 29.55 -4.65 8.99
N HIS A 10 30.66 -5.30 9.34
CA HIS A 10 31.49 -4.88 10.48
C HIS A 10 32.20 -3.54 10.26
N LEU A 11 32.62 -3.24 9.02
CA LEU A 11 33.18 -1.94 8.68
C LEU A 11 32.12 -0.83 8.65
N ALA A 12 30.91 -1.13 8.17
CA ALA A 12 29.80 -0.18 8.19
C ALA A 12 29.45 0.28 9.62
N GLN A 13 29.49 -0.63 10.60
CA GLN A 13 29.25 -0.32 12.02
C GLN A 13 30.32 0.60 12.63
N ILE A 14 31.61 0.39 12.29
CA ILE A 14 32.72 1.22 12.80
C ILE A 14 32.69 2.63 12.19
N LEU A 15 32.25 2.75 10.93
CA LEU A 15 32.12 4.02 10.22
C LEU A 15 30.83 4.80 10.59
N GLY A 16 30.04 4.30 11.54
CA GLY A 16 28.78 4.93 11.94
C GLY A 16 27.72 4.96 10.84
N LEU A 17 27.94 4.17 9.78
CA LEU A 17 26.95 3.93 8.75
C LEU A 17 25.99 2.86 9.30
N GLU A 18 25.20 3.27 10.30
CA GLU A 18 23.95 2.59 10.56
C GLU A 18 23.23 2.61 9.23
N ILE A 19 23.06 1.43 8.63
CA ILE A 19 22.03 1.23 7.62
C ILE A 19 20.73 1.35 8.41
N GLN A 20 20.39 2.59 8.74
CA GLN A 20 19.04 3.01 9.00
C GLN A 20 18.38 2.57 7.70
N ALA A 21 17.57 1.52 7.79
CA ALA A 21 16.52 1.31 6.83
C ALA A 21 15.67 2.57 6.93
N GLU A 22 16.15 3.63 6.27
CA GLU A 22 15.42 4.81 5.94
C GLU A 22 14.32 4.22 5.07
N SER A 23 13.24 3.84 5.74
CA SER A 23 11.96 3.66 5.13
C SER A 23 11.78 4.95 4.36
N ILE A 24 12.05 4.87 3.06
CA ILE A 24 11.68 5.85 2.07
C ILE A 24 10.32 6.33 2.55
N PRO A 25 10.09 7.64 2.78
CA PRO A 25 8.75 8.13 3.07
C PRO A 25 7.97 7.84 1.80
N GLU A 26 7.44 6.63 1.77
CA GLU A 26 6.80 6.00 0.65
C GLU A 26 5.43 6.63 0.67
N SER A 27 5.39 7.88 0.18
CA SER A 27 4.22 8.70 -0.09
C SER A 27 3.04 8.17 0.68
N GLU A 28 2.91 8.62 1.93
CA GLU A 28 1.92 8.21 2.92
C GLU A 28 0.52 8.51 2.36
N ILE A 29 0.10 7.71 1.37
CA ILE A 29 -1.27 7.71 0.90
C ILE A 29 -2.01 7.11 2.07
N ASP A 30 -2.78 7.99 2.71
CA ASP A 30 -3.43 7.74 3.99
C ASP A 30 -4.23 6.43 3.90
N VAL A 31 -3.68 5.35 4.46
CA VAL A 31 -4.28 4.01 4.36
C VAL A 31 -5.69 4.04 4.93
N GLY A 32 -5.93 4.90 5.92
CA GLY A 32 -7.26 5.14 6.47
C GLY A 32 -8.24 5.77 5.46
N TRP A 33 -7.76 6.64 4.56
CA TRP A 33 -8.59 7.19 3.48
C TRP A 33 -8.97 6.11 2.47
N ILE A 34 -8.03 5.23 2.11
CA ILE A 34 -8.29 4.09 1.22
C ILE A 34 -9.33 3.15 1.82
N GLU A 35 -9.16 2.77 3.09
CA GLU A 35 -10.10 1.89 3.79
C GLU A 35 -11.50 2.51 3.89
N SER A 36 -11.58 3.82 4.19
CA SER A 36 -12.86 4.55 4.19
C SER A 36 -13.55 4.50 2.83
N LEU A 37 -12.81 4.74 1.75
CA LEU A 37 -13.33 4.64 0.39
C LEU A 37 -13.77 3.21 0.06
N LEU A 38 -12.99 2.20 0.46
CA LEU A 38 -13.33 0.79 0.29
C LEU A 38 -14.66 0.44 0.98
N GLN A 39 -14.83 0.93 2.22
CA GLN A 39 -16.04 0.71 3.00
C GLN A 39 -17.24 1.42 2.37
N GLN A 40 -17.08 2.67 1.93
CA GLN A 40 -18.11 3.40 1.18
C GLN A 40 -18.50 2.66 -0.10
N ARG A 41 -17.54 2.06 -0.80
CA ARG A 41 -17.78 1.25 -1.99
C ARG A 41 -18.60 0.00 -1.67
N GLN A 42 -18.30 -0.68 -0.56
CA GLN A 42 -19.02 -1.85 -0.09
C GLN A 42 -20.47 -1.49 0.26
N GLN A 43 -20.66 -0.38 0.97
CA GLN A 43 -21.97 0.15 1.33
C GLN A 43 -22.75 0.56 0.07
N ALA A 44 -22.14 1.26 -0.87
CA ALA A 44 -22.75 1.63 -2.15
C ALA A 44 -23.19 0.39 -2.94
N ARG A 45 -22.41 -0.71 -2.93
CA ARG A 45 -22.84 -1.98 -3.53
C ARG A 45 -24.03 -2.60 -2.83
N GLN A 46 -24.07 -2.60 -1.49
CA GLN A 46 -25.21 -3.10 -0.72
C GLN A 46 -26.48 -2.28 -1.00
N GLU A 47 -26.34 -0.96 -1.13
CA GLU A 47 -27.42 -0.03 -1.47
C GLU A 47 -27.75 -0.03 -2.98
N LYS A 48 -27.10 -0.89 -3.79
CA LYS A 48 -27.22 -0.96 -5.26
C LYS A 48 -26.92 0.37 -5.99
N ARG A 49 -26.11 1.21 -5.37
CA ARG A 49 -25.61 2.49 -5.90
C ARG A 49 -24.35 2.29 -6.73
N TYR A 50 -24.52 1.71 -7.92
CA TYR A 50 -23.42 1.44 -8.85
C TYR A 50 -22.67 2.72 -9.28
N ALA A 51 -23.37 3.85 -9.41
CA ALA A 51 -22.76 5.13 -9.79
C ALA A 51 -21.77 5.66 -8.73
N GLU A 52 -22.08 5.49 -7.44
CA GLU A 52 -21.17 5.90 -6.36
C GLU A 52 -19.97 4.95 -6.26
N SER A 53 -20.21 3.65 -6.38
CA SER A 53 -19.14 2.66 -6.42
C SER A 53 -18.13 2.93 -7.53
N ASP A 54 -18.57 3.39 -8.70
CA ASP A 54 -17.70 3.64 -9.85
C ASP A 54 -16.93 4.97 -9.73
N ARG A 55 -17.51 5.98 -9.06
CA ARG A 55 -16.80 7.20 -8.66
C ARG A 55 -15.65 6.89 -7.71
N ILE A 56 -15.92 6.11 -6.66
CA ILE A 56 -14.91 5.70 -5.68
C ILE A 56 -13.77 4.92 -6.35
N ARG A 57 -14.10 4.04 -7.31
CA ARG A 57 -13.10 3.33 -8.10
C ARG A 57 -12.18 4.29 -8.86
N HIS A 58 -12.73 5.31 -9.52
CA HIS A 58 -11.95 6.31 -10.22
C HIS A 58 -11.05 7.12 -9.29
N GLU A 59 -11.55 7.48 -8.10
CA GLU A 59 -10.79 8.23 -7.11
C GLU A 59 -9.59 7.44 -6.60
N LEU A 60 -9.80 6.16 -6.28
CA LEU A 60 -8.73 5.24 -5.90
C LEU A 60 -7.72 5.04 -7.03
N GLN A 61 -8.20 4.86 -8.27
CA GLN A 61 -7.33 4.71 -9.43
C GLN A 61 -6.52 5.98 -9.74
N THR A 62 -7.10 7.16 -9.53
CA THR A 62 -6.42 8.46 -9.66
C THR A 62 -5.31 8.62 -8.63
N ALA A 63 -5.51 8.07 -7.43
CA ALA A 63 -4.51 7.99 -6.39
C ALA A 63 -3.46 6.88 -6.63
N GLY A 64 -3.52 6.15 -7.76
CA GLY A 64 -2.60 5.05 -8.07
C GLY A 64 -2.89 3.75 -7.31
N ILE A 65 -4.09 3.63 -6.75
CA ILE A 65 -4.55 2.46 -6.01
C ILE A 65 -5.51 1.67 -6.90
N THR A 66 -5.13 0.44 -7.23
CA THR A 66 -5.99 -0.48 -7.97
C THR A 66 -6.69 -1.41 -6.98
N VAL A 67 -8.02 -1.36 -6.98
CA VAL A 67 -8.86 -2.20 -6.12
C VAL A 67 -9.44 -3.39 -6.88
N THR A 68 -9.13 -4.59 -6.40
CA THR A 68 -9.59 -5.86 -6.94
C THR A 68 -10.52 -6.55 -5.95
N ASP A 69 -11.74 -6.85 -6.38
CA ASP A 69 -12.63 -7.73 -5.63
C ASP A 69 -12.20 -9.18 -5.79
N GLN A 70 -11.97 -9.87 -4.67
CA GLN A 70 -11.88 -11.31 -4.70
C GLN A 70 -13.28 -11.93 -4.56
N PRO A 71 -13.53 -13.09 -5.20
CA PRO A 71 -14.79 -13.83 -5.05
C PRO A 71 -15.05 -14.30 -3.62
N ASP A 72 -14.02 -14.30 -2.77
CA ASP A 72 -14.08 -14.64 -1.34
C ASP A 72 -14.66 -13.51 -0.47
N GLY A 73 -15.11 -12.40 -1.09
CA GLY A 73 -15.65 -11.22 -0.40
C GLY A 73 -14.59 -10.27 0.15
N GLN A 74 -13.31 -10.65 0.05
CA GLN A 74 -12.19 -9.80 0.43
C GLN A 74 -11.89 -8.76 -0.66
N THR A 75 -11.75 -7.50 -0.26
CA THR A 75 -11.37 -6.43 -1.17
C THR A 75 -9.88 -6.17 -1.01
N CYS A 76 -9.09 -6.60 -2.00
CA CYS A 76 -7.65 -6.40 -2.00
C CYS A 76 -7.32 -5.20 -2.88
N TRP A 77 -6.53 -4.28 -2.35
CA TRP A 77 -6.02 -3.15 -3.11
C TRP A 77 -4.50 -3.22 -3.17
N HIS A 78 -3.93 -2.76 -4.27
CA HIS A 78 -2.49 -2.65 -4.42
C HIS A 78 -2.14 -1.31 -5.08
N ARG A 79 -0.99 -0.75 -4.68
CA ARG A 79 -0.40 0.40 -5.33
C ARG A 79 0.29 -0.07 -6.61
N SER A 80 0.06 0.63 -7.72
CA SER A 80 0.76 0.42 -8.99
C SER A 80 1.61 1.63 -9.34
#